data_AF-A0A3M6YW88-F1
#
_entry.id   AF-A0A3M6YW88-F1
#
_cell.length_a   1.000
_cell.length_b   1.000
_cell.length_c   1.000
_cell.angle_alpha   90.00
_cell.angle_beta   90.00
_cell.angle_gamma   90.00
#
_symmetry.space_group_name_H-M   'P 1'
#
loop_
_entity.id
_entity.type
_entity.pdbx_description
1 polymer ?
#
loop_
_entity_poly.entity_id
_entity_poly.type
_entity_poly.pdbx_seq_one_letter_code
_entity_poly.pdbx_strand_id
1 'polypeptide(L)'
;MSNPSPNQQSQLVHSQAHTSSNHSIQSQLSSRNSDTTQGTSSSTLFPPPPPPPSAPPNAAAQGPVSDGNAGLVKATDNIMNSVASASSSLFQICVSLRSRLLLVPAFSPSLLDEERVADEDTDPVTVLWRTFRRGYPLMDLYNALGPEKPLEVGEGVKGEKRGKAATFKFLQACVRELGMEQEECFIVTDLFGDDTTGFVKVARVVNRVLDILASRGLIDDSAQGSGDGSYTPGEDGDSTSASLGGGSNGGAGAVNKKSQRQHIITELVATERTYVQHLELLQRFKSLVESRGVIPGDSVHSIFLNLNSLLDFQRRFLIRVEQTNALPEDEQNWGRLFVLYCDAFRVYEPYIANQRRCERTVAQEYPKLASAGGDREMIQIVETPATLSSFLMKPFQRLSKYPLLLSDLYKKGDLDEDRKRDLLQGKEAAQSVLERTNAAVDREEKAEAVAELKVRVEDWKGHRVEGFGGLLMYGTFTVLKSGDMGTGGKEGKEGGERQYHVYLFETILLCCKDIDLSKPKNKLSNKQLVDKRGKPKLQLKGRIFMQNVTDLVSLAKPGSYTCQIFWKGDPSIENFIIRFTTEEMMKKWAQQIETQR
;
A
#
# COMPACT_ATOMS: atom_id res chain seq x y z
N MET A 1 -40.90 -7.35 57.98
CA MET A 1 -41.25 -8.42 58.93
C MET A 1 -41.76 -9.59 58.11
N SER A 2 -41.29 -10.82 58.14
CA SER A 2 -40.07 -11.46 58.65
C SER A 2 -40.07 -12.82 57.93
N ASN A 3 -38.91 -13.25 57.43
CA ASN A 3 -38.65 -14.62 57.00
C ASN A 3 -38.92 -15.59 58.19
N PRO A 4 -39.12 -16.91 57.96
CA PRO A 4 -37.94 -17.77 58.08
C PRO A 4 -37.94 -19.05 57.22
N SER A 5 -36.74 -19.44 56.78
CA SER A 5 -36.35 -20.86 56.61
C SER A 5 -35.95 -21.46 57.97
N PRO A 6 -35.85 -22.79 58.07
CA PRO A 6 -34.57 -23.32 58.57
C PRO A 6 -34.06 -24.61 57.89
N ASN A 7 -32.73 -24.63 57.80
CA ASN A 7 -31.76 -25.72 57.58
C ASN A 7 -32.13 -27.13 58.04
N GLN A 8 -31.62 -28.12 57.28
CA GLN A 8 -30.88 -29.27 57.85
C GLN A 8 -29.67 -29.64 56.97
N GLN A 9 -28.50 -29.76 57.61
CA GLN A 9 -27.24 -30.30 57.12
C GLN A 9 -27.16 -31.82 57.33
N SER A 10 -26.54 -32.58 56.41
CA SER A 10 -25.40 -33.47 56.75
C SER A 10 -24.81 -34.26 55.57
N GLN A 11 -23.47 -34.14 55.47
CA GLN A 11 -22.44 -35.17 55.20
C GLN A 11 -22.30 -35.93 53.85
N LEU A 12 -21.26 -35.51 53.11
CA LEU A 12 -20.10 -36.27 52.61
C LEU A 12 -20.23 -37.78 52.33
N VAL A 13 -20.06 -38.19 51.06
CA VAL A 13 -19.26 -39.38 50.67
C VAL A 13 -18.55 -39.12 49.32
N HIS A 14 -17.26 -39.43 49.28
CA HIS A 14 -16.37 -39.47 48.12
C HIS A 14 -16.83 -40.43 47.00
N SER A 15 -16.60 -40.08 45.74
CA SER A 15 -16.04 -41.04 44.78
C SER A 15 -15.35 -40.34 43.60
N GLN A 16 -14.08 -40.70 43.42
CA GLN A 16 -13.23 -40.33 42.29
C GLN A 16 -13.67 -41.11 41.04
N ALA A 17 -13.59 -40.46 39.87
CA ALA A 17 -13.41 -41.16 38.61
C ALA A 17 -12.53 -40.32 37.68
N HIS A 18 -11.29 -40.76 37.53
CA HIS A 18 -10.34 -40.33 36.52
C HIS A 18 -10.85 -40.69 35.13
N THR A 19 -10.83 -39.74 34.17
CA THR A 19 -10.51 -40.06 32.77
C THR A 19 -9.70 -38.92 32.16
N SER A 20 -8.57 -39.31 31.58
CA SER A 20 -7.50 -38.47 31.05
C SER A 20 -7.88 -37.82 29.72
N SER A 21 -7.59 -36.53 29.55
CA SER A 21 -7.67 -35.82 28.28
C SER A 21 -6.29 -35.36 27.82
N ASN A 22 -5.68 -36.17 26.96
CA ASN A 22 -4.56 -35.77 26.10
C ASN A 22 -5.09 -35.83 24.67
N HIS A 23 -5.19 -34.69 23.98
CA HIS A 23 -5.00 -34.65 22.53
C HIS A 23 -4.68 -33.23 22.07
N SER A 24 -3.41 -33.06 21.73
CA SER A 24 -2.81 -31.95 21.00
C SER A 24 -3.34 -31.93 19.57
N ILE A 25 -3.87 -30.78 19.12
CA ILE A 25 -4.22 -30.57 17.71
C ILE A 25 -3.05 -29.89 17.00
N GLN A 26 -2.32 -30.69 16.23
CA GLN A 26 -1.37 -30.25 15.21
C GLN A 26 -2.16 -30.14 13.91
N SER A 27 -2.43 -28.92 13.42
CA SER A 27 -3.10 -28.72 12.13
C SER A 27 -2.05 -28.56 11.03
N GLN A 28 -1.88 -29.63 10.26
CA GLN A 28 -1.22 -29.58 8.96
C GLN A 28 -2.16 -28.97 7.93
N LEU A 29 -1.63 -28.04 7.14
CA LEU A 29 -2.25 -27.53 5.92
C LEU A 29 -2.44 -28.67 4.91
N SER A 30 -3.65 -28.87 4.42
CA SER A 30 -3.88 -29.40 3.08
C SER A 30 -5.20 -28.90 2.49
N SER A 31 -5.03 -28.22 1.36
CA SER A 31 -5.96 -27.89 0.27
C SER A 31 -7.39 -28.45 0.31
N ARG A 32 -8.38 -27.55 0.17
CA ARG A 32 -9.63 -27.86 -0.54
C ARG A 32 -10.27 -26.60 -1.15
N ASN A 33 -10.47 -26.66 -2.47
CA ASN A 33 -11.33 -25.77 -3.25
C ASN A 33 -12.75 -25.72 -2.67
N SER A 34 -13.34 -24.53 -2.59
CA SER A 34 -14.81 -24.31 -2.68
C SER A 34 -15.09 -22.82 -2.90
N ASP A 35 -15.63 -22.51 -4.07
CA ASP A 35 -16.31 -21.25 -4.38
C ASP A 35 -17.35 -20.93 -3.31
N THR A 36 -17.06 -19.95 -2.45
CA THR A 36 -18.06 -19.28 -1.63
C THR A 36 -17.80 -17.79 -1.72
N THR A 37 -18.50 -17.10 -2.63
CA THR A 37 -18.49 -15.64 -2.68
C THR A 37 -19.28 -15.10 -1.50
N GLN A 38 -18.61 -14.94 -0.34
CA GLN A 38 -19.10 -14.09 0.73
C GLN A 38 -18.69 -12.64 0.42
N GLY A 39 -19.42 -11.99 -0.47
CA GLY A 39 -19.35 -10.53 -0.63
C GLY A 39 -20.25 -9.90 0.41
N THR A 40 -19.69 -9.42 1.53
CA THR A 40 -20.25 -8.40 2.46
C THR A 40 -19.45 -8.24 3.75
N SER A 41 -18.45 -9.09 4.01
CA SER A 41 -17.39 -8.68 4.93
C SER A 41 -16.75 -7.44 4.33
N SER A 42 -16.79 -6.30 5.01
CA SER A 42 -15.88 -5.21 4.65
C SER A 42 -14.49 -5.82 4.62
N SER A 43 -13.85 -5.87 3.46
CA SER A 43 -12.42 -6.16 3.38
C SER A 43 -11.71 -4.96 4.02
N THR A 44 -11.71 -4.90 5.35
CA THR A 44 -10.78 -4.05 6.06
C THR A 44 -9.44 -4.73 5.89
N LEU A 45 -8.66 -4.25 4.94
CA LEU A 45 -7.25 -4.64 4.85
C LEU A 45 -6.51 -4.29 6.17
N PHE A 46 -7.11 -3.45 7.01
CA PHE A 46 -6.62 -3.06 8.34
C PHE A 46 -7.46 -3.71 9.46
N PRO A 47 -6.94 -4.72 10.18
CA PRO A 47 -7.52 -5.11 11.47
C PRO A 47 -7.24 -4.03 12.54
N PRO A 48 -8.10 -3.90 13.59
CA PRO A 48 -7.85 -3.02 14.72
C PRO A 48 -6.58 -3.42 15.49
N PRO A 49 -5.89 -2.47 16.17
CA PRO A 49 -4.66 -2.77 16.90
C PRO A 49 -4.91 -3.75 18.07
N PRO A 50 -4.02 -4.73 18.29
CA PRO A 50 -4.17 -5.68 19.39
C PRO A 50 -3.92 -5.01 20.76
N PRO A 51 -4.57 -5.49 21.84
CA PRO A 51 -4.30 -5.03 23.20
C PRO A 51 -2.88 -5.44 23.65
N PRO A 52 -2.25 -4.69 24.58
CA PRO A 52 -0.88 -4.95 25.02
C PRO A 52 -0.76 -6.30 25.75
N PRO A 53 0.33 -7.06 25.56
CA PRO A 53 0.49 -8.36 26.19
C PRO A 53 0.77 -8.22 27.70
N SER A 54 -0.05 -8.90 28.51
CA SER A 54 0.18 -9.17 29.92
C SER A 54 1.17 -10.32 30.09
N ALA A 55 2.26 -10.09 30.84
CA ALA A 55 3.31 -11.08 31.10
C ALA A 55 2.85 -12.18 32.10
N PRO A 56 3.15 -13.47 31.83
CA PRO A 56 3.10 -14.52 32.86
C PRO A 56 4.51 -14.94 33.35
N PRO A 57 4.61 -15.62 34.50
CA PRO A 57 5.84 -15.71 35.29
C PRO A 57 6.71 -16.94 35.00
N ASN A 58 7.98 -16.80 35.40
CA ASN A 58 9.09 -17.77 35.41
C ASN A 58 8.76 -19.16 36.02
N ALA A 59 9.26 -20.23 35.40
CA ALA A 59 9.51 -21.53 36.03
C ALA A 59 10.75 -22.22 35.43
N ALA A 60 11.53 -22.87 36.28
CA ALA A 60 12.92 -23.28 36.07
C ALA A 60 13.11 -24.72 35.54
N ALA A 61 14.20 -24.88 34.78
CA ALA A 61 15.15 -26.00 34.58
C ALA A 61 14.75 -27.49 34.82
N GLN A 62 15.10 -28.37 33.86
CA GLN A 62 15.87 -29.63 34.04
C GLN A 62 16.13 -30.39 32.71
N GLY A 63 17.38 -30.85 32.46
CA GLY A 63 17.72 -32.08 31.70
C GLY A 63 18.41 -31.94 30.32
N PRO A 64 19.27 -32.91 29.87
CA PRO A 64 20.60 -32.60 29.35
C PRO A 64 20.88 -32.87 27.84
N VAL A 65 21.96 -32.20 27.39
CA VAL A 65 22.85 -32.32 26.20
C VAL A 65 22.73 -33.51 25.25
N SER A 66 22.74 -33.19 23.95
CA SER A 66 23.42 -33.97 22.89
C SER A 66 23.98 -33.04 21.81
N ASP A 67 25.27 -33.23 21.49
CA ASP A 67 26.06 -32.52 20.48
C ASP A 67 25.57 -32.78 19.05
N GLY A 68 25.60 -31.75 18.19
CA GLY A 68 25.32 -31.95 16.78
C GLY A 68 25.27 -30.67 15.94
N ASN A 69 26.45 -30.20 15.52
CA ASN A 69 26.69 -29.49 14.26
C ASN A 69 26.00 -28.11 14.07
N ALA A 70 26.61 -27.07 14.66
CA ALA A 70 26.33 -25.67 14.34
C ALA A 70 26.82 -25.34 12.92
N GLY A 71 25.95 -25.49 11.93
CA GLY A 71 26.12 -24.84 10.64
C GLY A 71 25.99 -23.34 10.83
N LEU A 72 27.06 -22.58 10.57
CA LEU A 72 27.02 -21.13 10.41
C LEU A 72 25.88 -20.78 9.45
N VAL A 73 24.83 -20.14 9.97
CA VAL A 73 23.80 -19.49 9.15
C VAL A 73 24.49 -18.32 8.48
N LYS A 74 24.99 -18.53 7.25
CA LYS A 74 25.38 -17.43 6.38
C LYS A 74 24.13 -16.55 6.19
N ALA A 75 24.24 -15.27 6.53
CA ALA A 75 23.25 -14.27 6.16
C ALA A 75 23.06 -14.38 4.64
N THR A 76 21.90 -14.85 4.21
CA THR A 76 21.55 -14.84 2.80
C THR A 76 21.32 -13.39 2.43
N ASP A 77 22.07 -12.93 1.43
CA ASP A 77 22.04 -11.59 0.84
C ASP A 77 20.67 -11.40 0.14
N ASN A 78 19.62 -11.23 0.95
CA ASN A 78 18.21 -11.23 0.54
C ASN A 78 17.71 -9.80 0.38
N ILE A 79 17.37 -9.41 -0.83
CA ILE A 79 16.88 -8.06 -1.17
C ILE A 79 15.63 -7.63 -0.40
N MET A 80 14.86 -8.56 0.17
CA MET A 80 13.74 -8.18 1.05
C MET A 80 14.21 -7.52 2.36
N ASN A 81 15.42 -7.83 2.80
CA ASN A 81 16.05 -7.32 4.03
C ASN A 81 17.13 -6.28 3.76
N SER A 82 17.35 -5.87 2.50
CA SER A 82 18.33 -4.84 2.18
C SER A 82 17.91 -3.51 2.84
N VAL A 83 18.81 -2.95 3.64
CA VAL A 83 18.61 -1.63 4.25
C VAL A 83 19.20 -0.58 3.31
N ALA A 84 18.43 0.45 3.00
CA ALA A 84 18.91 1.54 2.17
C ALA A 84 20.07 2.27 2.85
N SER A 85 21.13 2.55 2.09
CA SER A 85 22.14 3.51 2.52
C SER A 85 21.54 4.91 2.54
N ALA A 86 21.89 5.72 3.53
CA ALA A 86 21.51 7.13 3.52
C ALA A 86 22.01 7.84 2.25
N SER A 87 23.20 7.49 1.75
CA SER A 87 23.82 8.11 0.58
C SER A 87 23.09 7.85 -0.75
N SER A 88 22.14 6.90 -0.80
CA SER A 88 21.43 6.57 -2.04
C SER A 88 20.14 7.37 -2.25
N SER A 89 19.67 8.15 -1.26
CA SER A 89 18.45 8.94 -1.44
C SER A 89 18.68 10.16 -2.33
N LEU A 90 17.66 10.57 -3.08
CA LEU A 90 17.75 11.74 -3.96
C LEU A 90 18.12 13.03 -3.20
N PHE A 91 17.62 13.19 -1.97
CA PHE A 91 17.99 14.34 -1.12
C PHE A 91 19.48 14.33 -0.78
N GLN A 92 20.02 13.21 -0.29
CA GLN A 92 21.44 13.12 0.09
C GLN A 92 22.36 13.26 -1.14
N ILE A 93 21.97 12.69 -2.28
CA ILE A 93 22.65 12.90 -3.56
C ILE A 93 22.68 14.39 -3.90
N CYS A 94 21.56 15.10 -3.75
CA CYS A 94 21.50 16.54 -4.03
C CYS A 94 22.30 17.39 -3.03
N VAL A 95 22.35 17.02 -1.75
CA VAL A 95 23.19 17.70 -0.74
C VAL A 95 24.68 17.55 -1.07
N SER A 96 25.11 16.35 -1.47
CA SER A 96 26.48 16.11 -1.94
C SER A 96 26.77 16.88 -3.23
N LEU A 97 25.89 16.78 -4.25
CA LEU A 97 26.01 17.51 -5.51
C LEU A 97 26.12 19.01 -5.29
N ARG A 98 25.29 19.59 -4.42
CA ARG A 98 25.36 21.01 -4.06
C ARG A 98 26.75 21.39 -3.58
N SER A 99 27.31 20.60 -2.65
CA SER A 99 28.65 20.85 -2.08
C SER A 99 29.73 20.82 -3.17
N ARG A 100 29.68 19.83 -4.06
CA ARG A 100 30.63 19.68 -5.18
C ARG A 100 30.47 20.78 -6.24
N LEU A 101 29.25 21.19 -6.54
CA LEU A 101 28.95 22.25 -7.51
C LEU A 101 29.45 23.62 -7.03
N LEU A 102 29.47 23.87 -5.72
CA LEU A 102 30.05 25.09 -5.14
C LEU A 102 31.57 25.17 -5.32
N LEU A 103 32.25 24.03 -5.54
CA LEU A 103 33.68 23.99 -5.85
C LEU A 103 34.00 24.40 -7.29
N VAL A 104 33.01 24.48 -8.18
CA VAL A 104 33.17 24.86 -9.59
C VAL A 104 32.95 26.38 -9.73
N PRO A 105 34.00 27.20 -9.93
CA PRO A 105 33.87 28.67 -9.89
C PRO A 105 32.94 29.25 -10.96
N ALA A 106 32.88 28.61 -12.13
CA ALA A 106 31.98 29.02 -13.22
C ALA A 106 30.51 28.71 -12.93
N PHE A 107 30.23 27.69 -12.10
CA PHE A 107 28.86 27.25 -11.78
C PHE A 107 28.31 27.92 -10.52
N SER A 108 29.14 28.09 -9.50
CA SER A 108 28.72 28.49 -8.15
C SER A 108 27.87 29.77 -8.07
N PRO A 109 28.09 30.83 -8.88
CA PRO A 109 27.26 32.04 -8.80
C PRO A 109 25.79 31.76 -9.14
N SER A 110 25.53 30.88 -10.11
CA SER A 110 24.16 30.55 -10.52
C SER A 110 23.38 29.83 -9.44
N LEU A 111 24.05 28.95 -8.69
CA LEU A 111 23.46 28.20 -7.59
C LEU A 111 23.18 29.12 -6.39
N LEU A 112 24.14 29.97 -6.03
CA LEU A 112 23.98 30.92 -4.94
C LEU A 112 22.87 31.95 -5.23
N ASP A 113 22.71 32.37 -6.48
CA ASP A 113 21.62 33.26 -6.88
C ASP A 113 20.25 32.58 -6.72
N GLU A 114 20.11 31.29 -7.07
CA GLU A 114 18.87 30.56 -6.81
C GLU A 114 18.61 30.35 -5.32
N GLU A 115 19.64 30.05 -4.52
CA GLU A 115 19.51 29.92 -3.06
C GLU A 115 19.03 31.23 -2.40
N ARG A 116 19.45 32.39 -2.92
CA ARG A 116 19.02 33.70 -2.40
C ARG A 116 17.56 34.02 -2.69
N VAL A 117 17.00 33.47 -3.76
CA VAL A 117 15.61 33.71 -4.18
C VAL A 117 14.67 32.62 -3.65
N ALA A 118 15.22 31.50 -3.16
CA ALA A 118 14.46 30.41 -2.59
C ALA A 118 13.81 30.79 -1.25
N ASP A 119 12.58 30.35 -1.04
CA ASP A 119 11.90 30.45 0.26
C ASP A 119 12.61 29.57 1.29
N GLU A 120 12.51 29.89 2.59
CA GLU A 120 13.17 29.16 3.70
C GLU A 120 12.86 27.66 3.70
N ASP A 121 11.65 27.28 3.27
CA ASP A 121 11.21 25.89 3.21
C ASP A 121 11.68 25.13 1.96
N THR A 122 12.35 25.79 1.00
CA THR A 122 12.74 25.18 -0.28
C THR A 122 13.83 24.14 -0.06
N ASP A 123 13.60 22.91 -0.50
CA ASP A 123 14.56 21.83 -0.34
C ASP A 123 15.72 21.90 -1.38
N PRO A 124 16.89 21.30 -1.07
CA PRO A 124 18.05 21.32 -1.98
C PRO A 124 17.80 20.69 -3.36
N VAL A 125 16.90 19.70 -3.46
CA VAL A 125 16.54 19.06 -4.74
C VAL A 125 15.83 20.09 -5.62
N THR A 126 14.87 20.83 -5.06
CA THR A 126 14.15 21.90 -5.77
C THR A 126 15.08 23.02 -6.22
N VAL A 127 16.02 23.45 -5.38
CA VAL A 127 17.01 24.49 -5.73
C VAL A 127 17.89 24.03 -6.90
N LEU A 128 18.47 22.82 -6.83
CA LEU A 128 19.27 22.29 -7.93
C LEU A 128 18.45 22.11 -9.20
N TRP A 129 17.20 21.67 -9.08
CA TRP A 129 16.32 21.50 -10.24
C TRP A 129 16.02 22.82 -10.94
N ARG A 130 15.69 23.88 -10.18
CA ARG A 130 15.51 25.23 -10.73
C ARG A 130 16.78 25.74 -11.38
N THR A 131 17.94 25.54 -10.73
CA THR A 131 19.25 25.93 -11.26
C THR A 131 19.53 25.27 -12.61
N PHE A 132 19.39 23.94 -12.71
CA PHE A 132 19.66 23.21 -13.95
C PHE A 132 18.67 23.56 -15.07
N ARG A 133 17.39 23.83 -14.75
CA ARG A 133 16.36 24.23 -15.75
C ARG A 133 16.70 25.54 -16.48
N ARG A 134 17.56 26.39 -15.93
CA ARG A 134 18.07 27.58 -16.64
C ARG A 134 18.97 27.20 -17.83
N GLY A 135 19.48 25.97 -17.85
CA GLY A 135 20.25 25.36 -18.94
C GLY A 135 21.70 25.85 -19.02
N TYR A 136 21.95 27.16 -18.91
CA TYR A 136 23.29 27.71 -19.00
C TYR A 136 24.24 27.26 -17.86
N PRO A 137 23.79 27.01 -16.60
CA PRO A 137 24.70 26.49 -15.58
C PRO A 137 25.28 25.13 -15.96
N LEU A 138 24.52 24.29 -16.67
CA LEU A 138 25.03 23.01 -17.17
C LEU A 138 26.13 23.22 -18.22
N MET A 139 26.02 24.26 -19.04
CA MET A 139 27.09 24.62 -19.99
C MET A 139 28.31 25.16 -19.27
N ASP A 140 28.14 25.98 -18.22
CA ASP A 140 29.27 26.49 -17.42
C ASP A 140 30.01 25.34 -16.73
N LEU A 141 29.26 24.34 -16.23
CA LEU A 141 29.83 23.11 -15.69
C LEU A 141 30.67 22.35 -16.73
N TYR A 142 30.17 22.21 -17.96
CA TYR A 142 30.93 21.59 -19.04
C TYR A 142 32.14 22.41 -19.44
N ASN A 143 31.99 23.73 -19.57
CA ASN A 143 33.07 24.63 -19.97
C ASN A 143 34.20 24.66 -18.95
N ALA A 144 33.92 24.37 -17.67
CA ALA A 144 34.94 24.19 -16.64
C ALA A 144 35.92 23.03 -16.96
N LEU A 145 35.57 22.10 -17.84
CA LEU A 145 36.47 21.03 -18.31
C LEU A 145 37.57 21.52 -19.26
N GLY A 146 37.50 22.78 -19.71
CA GLY A 146 38.42 23.37 -20.68
C GLY A 146 38.34 22.76 -22.10
N PRO A 147 37.15 22.62 -22.71
CA PRO A 147 37.03 22.10 -24.07
C PRO A 147 37.68 23.03 -25.11
N GLU A 148 38.15 22.50 -26.25
CA GLU A 148 38.75 23.31 -27.34
C GLU A 148 37.80 24.41 -27.84
N LYS A 149 36.50 24.13 -27.84
CA LYS A 149 35.45 25.09 -28.16
C LYS A 149 34.42 25.11 -27.02
N PRO A 150 34.37 26.19 -26.22
CA PRO A 150 33.35 26.36 -25.20
C PRO A 150 31.94 26.28 -25.79
N LEU A 151 31.02 25.73 -25.00
CA LEU A 151 29.62 25.73 -25.33
C LEU A 151 29.07 27.15 -25.19
N GLU A 152 28.40 27.62 -26.25
CA GLU A 152 27.72 28.91 -26.29
C GLU A 152 26.32 28.74 -26.89
N VAL A 153 25.34 29.53 -26.45
CA VAL A 153 24.01 29.60 -27.09
C VAL A 153 23.97 30.83 -27.98
N GLY A 154 23.63 30.66 -29.26
CA GLY A 154 23.57 31.77 -30.21
C GLY A 154 22.56 32.84 -29.80
N GLU A 155 22.92 34.11 -30.03
CA GLU A 155 22.17 35.30 -29.58
C GLU A 155 20.71 35.38 -30.09
N GLY A 156 20.36 34.59 -31.10
CA GLY A 156 19.01 34.53 -31.69
C GLY A 156 17.96 33.71 -30.91
N VAL A 157 18.33 32.94 -29.88
CA VAL A 157 17.39 32.09 -29.13
C VAL A 157 16.76 32.87 -27.96
N LYS A 158 15.52 33.34 -28.14
CA LYS A 158 14.78 34.11 -27.12
C LYS A 158 13.93 33.22 -26.19
N GLY A 159 13.79 33.66 -24.93
CA GLY A 159 12.81 33.14 -23.95
C GLY A 159 13.07 31.72 -23.43
N GLU A 160 12.01 31.02 -22.99
CA GLU A 160 12.04 29.65 -22.44
C GLU A 160 12.75 28.61 -23.32
N LYS A 161 12.83 28.84 -24.64
CA LYS A 161 13.53 27.95 -25.57
C LYS A 161 15.05 27.97 -25.37
N ARG A 162 15.58 29.02 -24.73
CA ARG A 162 17.01 29.20 -24.49
C ARG A 162 17.56 28.18 -23.49
N GLY A 163 16.84 27.92 -22.40
CA GLY A 163 17.21 26.89 -21.42
C GLY A 163 17.24 25.50 -22.05
N LYS A 164 16.20 25.14 -22.80
CA LYS A 164 16.13 23.85 -23.51
C LYS A 164 17.25 23.69 -24.54
N ALA A 165 17.58 24.75 -25.29
CA ALA A 165 18.67 24.74 -26.26
C ALA A 165 20.05 24.59 -25.57
N ALA A 166 20.27 25.28 -24.44
CA ALA A 166 21.47 25.14 -23.63
C ALA A 166 21.65 23.72 -23.11
N THR A 167 20.61 23.15 -22.50
CA THR A 167 20.60 21.75 -22.01
C THR A 167 20.86 20.76 -23.14
N PHE A 168 20.26 20.96 -24.33
CA PHE A 168 20.51 20.09 -25.47
C PHE A 168 21.98 20.11 -25.92
N LYS A 169 22.61 21.29 -25.97
CA LYS A 169 24.04 21.42 -26.30
C LYS A 169 24.93 20.75 -25.27
N PHE A 170 24.61 20.91 -23.98
CA PHE A 170 25.30 20.21 -22.89
C PHE A 170 25.23 18.69 -23.09
N LEU A 171 24.03 18.14 -23.32
CA LEU A 171 23.84 16.71 -23.54
C LEU A 171 24.61 16.20 -24.78
N GLN A 172 24.58 16.95 -25.88
CA GLN A 172 25.34 16.61 -27.08
C GLN A 172 26.85 16.55 -26.81
N ALA A 173 27.37 17.48 -26.00
CA ALA A 173 28.77 17.50 -25.62
C ALA A 173 29.14 16.33 -24.69
N CYS A 174 28.28 16.01 -23.71
CA CYS A 174 28.46 14.84 -22.85
C CYS A 174 28.58 13.54 -23.65
N VAL A 175 27.73 13.33 -24.66
CA VAL A 175 27.76 12.11 -25.47
C VAL A 175 28.94 12.10 -26.44
N ARG A 176 29.16 13.20 -27.16
CA ARG A 176 30.17 13.26 -28.23
C ARG A 176 31.60 13.41 -27.72
N GLU A 177 31.81 14.22 -26.69
CA GLU A 177 33.14 14.64 -26.24
C GLU A 177 33.56 13.97 -24.93
N LEU A 178 32.61 13.63 -24.05
CA LEU A 178 32.89 12.88 -22.81
C LEU A 178 32.64 11.38 -22.94
N GLY A 179 32.13 10.91 -24.10
CA GLY A 179 31.91 9.49 -24.39
C GLY A 179 30.83 8.84 -23.52
N MET A 180 29.87 9.62 -23.00
CA MET A 180 28.76 9.07 -22.23
C MET A 180 27.80 8.32 -23.15
N GLU A 181 27.31 7.16 -22.70
CA GLU A 181 26.30 6.42 -23.47
C GLU A 181 24.98 7.19 -23.51
N GLN A 182 24.37 7.26 -24.71
CA GLN A 182 23.16 8.03 -24.94
C GLN A 182 21.97 7.52 -24.10
N GLU A 183 21.94 6.21 -23.81
CA GLU A 183 20.89 5.55 -23.01
C GLU A 183 21.02 5.86 -21.50
N GLU A 184 22.22 6.18 -21.04
CA GLU A 184 22.48 6.56 -19.64
C GLU A 184 22.27 8.07 -19.39
N CYS A 185 22.25 8.86 -20.45
CA CYS A 185 21.99 10.29 -20.40
C CYS A 185 20.51 10.61 -20.22
N PHE A 186 20.21 11.71 -19.53
CA PHE A 186 18.84 12.24 -19.47
C PHE A 186 18.45 12.92 -20.79
N ILE A 187 17.15 12.98 -21.09
CA ILE A 187 16.62 13.75 -22.21
C ILE A 187 16.06 15.11 -21.75
N VAL A 188 15.87 16.06 -22.65
CA VAL A 188 15.38 17.41 -22.28
C VAL A 188 14.08 17.36 -21.47
N THR A 189 13.18 16.42 -21.76
CA THR A 189 11.93 16.26 -20.99
C THR A 189 12.15 15.73 -19.57
N ASP A 190 13.26 15.05 -19.29
CA ASP A 190 13.58 14.60 -17.92
C ASP A 190 13.90 15.78 -16.98
N LEU A 191 14.53 16.84 -17.51
CA LEU A 191 14.85 18.05 -16.73
C LEU A 191 13.69 19.05 -16.68
N PHE A 192 13.00 19.23 -17.80
CA PHE A 192 11.91 20.20 -17.93
C PHE A 192 10.52 19.62 -17.61
N GLY A 193 10.43 18.30 -17.39
CA GLY A 193 9.24 17.63 -16.87
C GLY A 193 9.06 17.86 -15.37
N ASP A 194 8.01 17.30 -14.80
CA ASP A 194 7.60 17.49 -13.39
C ASP A 194 7.61 16.16 -12.62
N ASP A 195 8.53 15.25 -12.94
CA ASP A 195 8.71 14.01 -12.21
C ASP A 195 10.16 13.81 -11.78
N THR A 196 10.31 13.28 -10.57
CA THR A 196 11.60 13.01 -9.93
C THR A 196 12.38 11.90 -10.63
N THR A 197 11.74 11.05 -11.44
CA THR A 197 12.45 9.99 -12.18
C THR A 197 13.36 10.61 -13.24
N GLY A 198 12.87 11.62 -13.96
CA GLY A 198 13.69 12.43 -14.86
C GLY A 198 14.83 13.11 -14.12
N PHE A 199 14.53 13.74 -12.98
CA PHE A 199 15.55 14.46 -12.21
C PHE A 199 16.65 13.56 -11.62
N VAL A 200 16.34 12.32 -11.23
CA VAL A 200 17.36 11.34 -10.80
C VAL A 200 18.38 11.09 -11.91
N LYS A 201 17.95 11.02 -13.18
CA LYS A 201 18.89 10.89 -14.31
C LYS A 201 19.73 12.15 -14.50
N VAL A 202 19.13 13.34 -14.34
CA VAL A 202 19.87 14.62 -14.39
C VAL A 202 20.97 14.62 -13.34
N ALA A 203 20.63 14.32 -12.08
CA ALA A 203 21.58 14.27 -10.98
C ALA A 203 22.74 13.30 -11.26
N ARG A 204 22.45 12.12 -11.84
CA ARG A 204 23.47 11.14 -12.22
C ARG A 204 24.44 11.66 -13.27
N VAL A 205 23.94 12.28 -14.35
CA VAL A 205 24.80 12.83 -15.41
C VAL A 205 25.65 13.99 -14.89
N VAL A 206 25.06 14.89 -14.09
CA VAL A 206 25.80 16.00 -13.47
C VAL A 206 26.89 15.48 -12.53
N ASN A 207 26.58 14.45 -11.71
CA ASN A 207 27.57 13.83 -10.85
C ASN A 207 28.74 13.24 -11.65
N ARG A 208 28.44 12.59 -12.79
CA ARG A 208 29.46 12.03 -13.67
C ARG A 208 30.38 13.10 -14.27
N VAL A 209 29.83 14.26 -14.64
CA VAL A 209 30.66 15.40 -15.10
C VAL A 209 31.55 15.93 -13.98
N LEU A 210 31.04 16.03 -12.76
CA LEU A 210 31.86 16.41 -11.59
C LEU A 210 32.97 15.39 -11.29
N ASP A 211 32.71 14.09 -11.45
CA ASP A 211 33.74 13.05 -11.31
C ASP A 211 34.87 13.23 -12.35
N ILE A 212 34.52 13.67 -13.57
CA ILE A 212 35.52 14.00 -14.61
C ILE A 212 36.32 15.25 -14.22
N LEU A 213 35.67 16.29 -13.68
CA LEU A 213 36.36 17.49 -13.19
C LEU A 213 37.34 17.14 -12.05
N ALA A 214 36.90 16.34 -11.08
CA ALA A 214 37.72 15.90 -9.95
C ALA A 214 38.90 15.05 -10.41
N SER A 215 38.67 14.07 -11.30
CA SER A 215 39.75 13.22 -11.83
C SER A 215 40.79 13.97 -12.67
N ARG A 216 40.42 15.13 -13.25
CA ARG A 216 41.35 16.05 -13.92
C ARG A 216 42.04 17.05 -12.97
N GLY A 217 41.73 17.00 -11.67
CA GLY A 217 42.27 17.94 -10.68
C GLY A 217 41.74 19.38 -10.82
N LEU A 218 40.60 19.57 -11.50
CA LEU A 218 39.99 20.88 -11.73
C LEU A 218 39.12 21.33 -10.54
N ILE A 219 38.72 20.38 -9.69
CA ILE A 219 38.10 20.63 -8.39
C ILE A 219 38.77 19.74 -7.35
N ASP A 220 38.95 20.26 -6.14
CA ASP A 220 39.47 19.48 -5.00
C ASP A 220 38.31 18.89 -4.20
N ASP A 221 37.97 17.64 -4.51
CA ASP A 221 36.92 16.86 -3.84
C ASP A 221 37.50 15.90 -2.78
N SER A 222 38.79 16.06 -2.43
CA SER A 222 39.51 15.15 -1.53
C SER A 222 38.95 15.12 -0.11
N ALA A 223 38.20 16.14 0.30
CA ALA A 223 37.51 16.18 1.59
C ALA A 223 36.29 15.24 1.69
N GLN A 224 35.83 14.65 0.58
CA GLN A 224 34.66 13.74 0.54
C GLN A 224 34.98 12.33 -0.01
N GLY A 225 36.23 12.09 -0.44
CA GLY A 225 36.70 10.86 -1.08
C GLY A 225 37.20 9.76 -0.14
N SER A 226 36.34 9.25 0.74
CA SER A 226 36.46 7.91 1.34
C SER A 226 35.10 7.22 1.33
N GLY A 227 34.51 7.16 0.14
CA GLY A 227 33.30 6.40 -0.17
C GLY A 227 33.57 5.30 -1.18
N ASP A 228 34.70 4.61 -1.06
CA ASP A 228 34.85 3.28 -1.65
C ASP A 228 33.99 2.30 -0.83
N GLY A 229 33.30 1.40 -1.52
CA GLY A 229 32.24 0.53 -1.02
C GLY A 229 32.68 -0.58 -0.07
N SER A 230 33.58 -0.30 0.87
CA SER A 230 33.89 -1.18 2.01
C SER A 230 33.93 -0.38 3.31
N TYR A 231 32.76 0.12 3.74
CA TYR A 231 32.54 0.27 5.17
C TYR A 231 32.24 -1.14 5.70
N THR A 232 33.19 -1.75 6.40
CA THR A 232 32.89 -2.93 7.22
C THR A 232 31.76 -2.54 8.18
N PRO A 233 30.61 -3.24 8.17
CA PRO A 233 29.60 -3.01 9.18
C PRO A 233 30.25 -3.20 10.55
N GLY A 234 30.13 -2.20 11.43
CA GLY A 234 30.21 -2.48 12.85
C GLY A 234 29.12 -3.49 13.14
N GLU A 235 29.51 -4.72 13.44
CA GLU A 235 28.66 -5.78 13.94
C GLU A 235 28.11 -5.36 15.31
N ASP A 236 27.03 -4.59 15.35
CA ASP A 236 26.19 -4.49 16.54
C ASP A 236 25.00 -5.45 16.36
N GLY A 237 25.35 -6.74 16.34
CA GLY A 237 24.40 -7.81 16.60
C GLY A 237 24.12 -7.87 18.10
N ASP A 238 22.95 -7.38 18.51
CA ASP A 238 22.41 -7.65 19.84
C ASP A 238 21.97 -9.13 19.90
N SER A 239 22.92 -10.01 20.25
CA SER A 239 22.64 -11.33 20.80
C SER A 239 22.85 -11.24 22.30
N THR A 240 21.76 -11.01 23.02
CA THR A 240 21.71 -11.07 24.47
C THR A 240 22.03 -12.50 24.95
N SER A 241 23.22 -12.70 25.51
CA SER A 241 23.49 -13.78 26.46
C SER A 241 24.13 -13.23 27.72
N ALA A 242 23.38 -13.28 28.81
CA ALA A 242 23.84 -12.91 30.14
C ALA A 242 24.98 -13.85 30.60
N SER A 243 26.06 -13.28 31.13
CA SER A 243 26.83 -13.93 32.18
C SER A 243 27.47 -12.90 33.11
N LEU A 244 27.42 -13.23 34.40
CA LEU A 244 27.84 -12.46 35.55
C LEU A 244 29.36 -12.45 35.71
N GLY A 245 29.93 -11.35 36.20
CA GLY A 245 31.31 -11.30 36.72
C GLY A 245 31.81 -9.88 36.89
N GLY A 246 31.94 -9.41 38.13
CA GLY A 246 32.19 -8.01 38.48
C GLY A 246 33.65 -7.53 38.47
N GLY A 247 33.82 -6.24 38.76
CA GLY A 247 35.08 -5.66 39.25
C GLY A 247 35.49 -4.32 38.63
N SER A 248 35.03 -3.22 39.22
CA SER A 248 35.80 -2.02 39.58
C SER A 248 36.37 -1.04 38.52
N ASN A 249 35.88 0.20 38.65
CA ASN A 249 36.54 1.52 38.52
C ASN A 249 36.99 2.09 37.16
N GLY A 250 36.27 3.15 36.75
CA GLY A 250 36.89 4.47 36.54
C GLY A 250 37.01 4.97 35.10
N GLY A 251 36.05 5.80 34.66
CA GLY A 251 36.19 6.59 33.44
C GLY A 251 34.84 7.00 32.85
N ALA A 252 34.31 8.14 33.28
CA ALA A 252 33.07 8.72 32.76
C ALA A 252 33.25 9.18 31.30
N GLY A 253 32.92 8.31 30.36
CA GLY A 253 32.51 8.68 29.01
C GLY A 253 31.01 8.47 28.91
N ALA A 254 30.23 9.55 28.84
CA ALA A 254 28.80 9.46 28.58
C ALA A 254 28.58 8.82 27.21
N VAL A 255 28.29 7.52 27.19
CA VAL A 255 27.72 6.85 26.03
C VAL A 255 26.37 7.50 25.80
N ASN A 256 26.28 8.41 24.82
CA ASN A 256 25.05 9.09 24.42
C ASN A 256 24.04 8.03 23.95
N LYS A 257 23.26 7.49 24.89
CA LYS A 257 22.08 6.68 24.57
C LYS A 257 21.12 7.60 23.84
N LYS A 258 20.94 7.38 22.53
CA LYS A 258 19.90 8.07 21.73
C LYS A 258 18.60 8.05 22.51
N SER A 259 17.93 9.20 22.59
CA SER A 259 16.64 9.30 23.25
C SER A 259 15.64 8.35 22.55
N GLN A 260 14.65 7.88 23.28
CA GLN A 260 13.60 7.03 22.69
C GLN A 260 12.87 7.72 21.54
N ARG A 261 12.74 9.06 21.58
CA ARG A 261 12.25 9.88 20.46
C ARG A 261 13.19 9.78 19.26
N GLN A 262 14.50 9.94 19.47
CA GLN A 262 15.49 9.82 18.40
C GLN A 262 15.52 8.43 17.77
N HIS A 263 15.26 7.37 18.54
CA HIS A 263 15.09 6.02 17.97
C HIS A 263 13.90 5.93 17.02
N ILE A 264 12.73 6.45 17.40
CA ILE A 264 11.54 6.42 16.52
C ILE A 264 11.76 7.26 15.26
N ILE A 265 12.40 8.42 15.38
CA ILE A 265 12.75 9.26 14.22
C ILE A 265 13.75 8.55 13.32
N THR A 266 14.80 7.94 13.90
CA THR A 266 15.78 7.15 13.16
C THR A 266 15.09 5.99 12.42
N GLU A 267 14.16 5.29 13.07
CA GLU A 267 13.37 4.23 12.46
C GLU A 267 12.51 4.77 11.32
N LEU A 268 11.76 5.86 11.53
CA LEU A 268 10.92 6.50 10.51
C LEU A 268 11.74 6.79 9.25
N VAL A 269 12.88 7.49 9.38
CA VAL A 269 13.72 7.90 8.26
C VAL A 269 14.39 6.70 7.58
N ALA A 270 14.97 5.78 8.34
CA ALA A 270 15.65 4.62 7.79
C ALA A 270 14.67 3.70 7.03
N THR A 271 13.51 3.43 7.63
CA THR A 271 12.48 2.60 7.00
C THR A 271 11.84 3.30 5.79
N GLU A 272 11.78 4.63 5.77
CA GLU A 272 11.30 5.39 4.60
C GLU A 272 12.26 5.28 3.43
N ARG A 273 13.57 5.44 3.67
CA ARG A 273 14.61 5.26 2.64
C ARG A 273 14.54 3.86 2.02
N THR A 274 14.48 2.84 2.87
CA THR A 274 14.35 1.44 2.44
C THR A 274 13.07 1.20 1.65
N TYR A 275 11.94 1.80 2.05
CA TYR A 275 10.70 1.69 1.30
C TYR A 275 10.81 2.33 -0.10
N VAL A 276 11.37 3.54 -0.21
CA VAL A 276 11.58 4.19 -1.51
C VAL A 276 12.51 3.35 -2.39
N GLN A 277 13.63 2.85 -1.85
CA GLN A 277 14.53 1.97 -2.60
C GLN A 277 13.81 0.71 -3.14
N HIS A 278 12.94 0.10 -2.34
CA HIS A 278 12.14 -1.04 -2.82
C HIS A 278 11.16 -0.66 -3.93
N LEU A 279 10.58 0.55 -3.90
CA LEU A 279 9.73 1.05 -5.01
C LEU A 279 10.55 1.32 -6.28
N GLU A 280 11.75 1.88 -6.14
CA GLU A 280 12.67 2.12 -7.25
C GLU A 280 13.09 0.81 -7.90
N LEU A 281 13.38 -0.20 -7.09
CA LEU A 281 13.63 -1.55 -7.53
C LEU A 281 12.43 -2.13 -8.32
N LEU A 282 11.21 -1.95 -7.81
CA LEU A 282 9.99 -2.38 -8.50
C LEU A 282 9.77 -1.63 -9.82
N GLN A 283 10.09 -0.33 -9.89
CA GLN A 283 10.04 0.47 -11.13
C GLN A 283 11.09 -0.01 -12.15
N ARG A 284 12.31 -0.34 -11.70
CA ARG A 284 13.34 -0.94 -12.56
C ARG A 284 12.86 -2.27 -13.13
N PHE A 285 12.26 -3.12 -12.29
CA PHE A 285 11.68 -4.38 -12.73
C PHE A 285 10.55 -4.19 -13.76
N LYS A 286 9.63 -3.25 -13.51
CA LYS A 286 8.60 -2.85 -14.50
C LYS A 286 9.24 -2.46 -15.85
N SER A 287 10.26 -1.61 -15.82
CA SER A 287 10.93 -1.11 -17.03
C SER A 287 11.65 -2.24 -17.79
N LEU A 288 12.25 -3.20 -17.06
CA LEU A 288 12.85 -4.39 -17.65
C LEU A 288 11.79 -5.26 -18.36
N VAL A 289 10.65 -5.48 -17.70
CA VAL A 289 9.54 -6.26 -18.23
C VAL A 289 8.97 -5.61 -19.50
N GLU A 290 8.81 -4.28 -19.51
CA GLU A 290 8.33 -3.51 -20.67
C GLU A 290 9.32 -3.53 -21.82
N SER A 291 10.61 -3.26 -21.56
CA SER A 291 11.66 -3.21 -22.60
C SER A 291 11.87 -4.56 -23.28
N ARG A 292 11.75 -5.67 -22.52
CA ARG A 292 11.86 -7.03 -23.08
C ARG A 292 10.56 -7.55 -23.68
N GLY A 293 9.42 -6.88 -23.43
CA GLY A 293 8.11 -7.32 -23.93
C GLY A 293 7.71 -8.71 -23.46
N VAL A 294 8.12 -9.14 -22.26
CA VAL A 294 7.87 -10.51 -21.77
C VAL A 294 6.38 -10.80 -21.51
N ILE A 295 5.59 -9.75 -21.25
CA ILE A 295 4.14 -9.84 -21.06
C ILE A 295 3.43 -8.69 -21.81
N PRO A 296 2.14 -8.84 -22.16
CA PRO A 296 1.37 -7.79 -22.83
C PRO A 296 1.27 -6.51 -22.00
N GLY A 297 1.15 -5.36 -22.67
CA GLY A 297 1.01 -4.05 -22.01
C GLY A 297 -0.17 -3.97 -21.04
N ASP A 298 -1.31 -4.61 -21.36
CA ASP A 298 -2.47 -4.69 -20.46
C ASP A 298 -2.15 -5.47 -19.17
N SER A 299 -1.33 -6.51 -19.26
CA SER A 299 -0.85 -7.28 -18.10
C SER A 299 0.12 -6.44 -17.27
N VAL A 300 1.04 -5.70 -17.90
CA VAL A 300 1.93 -4.75 -17.20
C VAL A 300 1.09 -3.70 -16.46
N HIS A 301 0.12 -3.10 -17.13
CA HIS A 301 -0.77 -2.10 -16.55
C HIS A 301 -1.59 -2.68 -15.38
N SER A 302 -2.07 -3.91 -15.51
CA SER A 302 -2.83 -4.59 -14.45
C SER A 302 -1.97 -4.92 -13.22
N ILE A 303 -0.66 -5.11 -13.37
CA ILE A 303 0.26 -5.41 -12.26
C ILE A 303 0.74 -4.11 -11.59
N PHE A 304 1.27 -3.16 -12.37
CA PHE A 304 1.98 -2.01 -11.83
C PHE A 304 1.15 -0.72 -11.79
N LEU A 305 0.07 -0.63 -12.57
CA LEU A 305 -0.87 0.49 -12.63
C LEU A 305 -0.17 1.86 -12.58
N ASN A 306 -0.34 2.60 -11.48
CA ASN A 306 0.18 3.95 -11.25
C ASN A 306 1.46 3.98 -10.40
N LEU A 307 2.26 2.90 -10.40
CA LEU A 307 3.51 2.79 -9.64
C LEU A 307 4.44 4.00 -9.83
N ASN A 308 4.58 4.51 -11.05
CA ASN A 308 5.45 5.67 -11.33
C ASN A 308 4.98 6.93 -10.58
N SER A 309 3.67 7.20 -10.57
CA SER A 309 3.10 8.33 -9.83
C SER A 309 3.24 8.13 -8.31
N LEU A 310 3.05 6.90 -7.83
CA LEU A 310 3.24 6.54 -6.43
C LEU A 310 4.70 6.75 -5.98
N LEU A 311 5.67 6.27 -6.76
CA LEU A 311 7.09 6.44 -6.47
C LEU A 311 7.52 7.91 -6.55
N ASP A 312 7.00 8.68 -7.51
CA ASP A 312 7.29 10.13 -7.60
C ASP A 312 6.85 10.86 -6.32
N PHE A 313 5.59 10.66 -5.91
CA PHE A 313 5.08 11.16 -4.64
C PHE A 313 5.98 10.73 -3.48
N GLN A 314 6.35 9.46 -3.44
CA GLN A 314 7.08 8.90 -2.33
C GLN A 314 8.51 9.44 -2.21
N ARG A 315 9.18 9.71 -3.34
CA ARG A 315 10.47 10.41 -3.36
C ARG A 315 10.35 11.83 -2.85
N ARG A 316 9.32 12.58 -3.29
CA ARG A 316 9.05 13.95 -2.80
C ARG A 316 8.76 13.96 -1.30
N PHE A 317 8.00 12.98 -0.80
CA PHE A 317 7.74 12.83 0.62
C PHE A 317 9.01 12.47 1.40
N LEU A 318 9.85 11.56 0.90
CA LEU A 318 11.15 11.23 1.50
C LEU A 318 12.08 12.46 1.57
N ILE A 319 12.13 13.28 0.51
CA ILE A 319 12.88 14.55 0.51
C ILE A 319 12.46 15.42 1.70
N ARG A 320 11.16 15.56 1.95
CA ARG A 320 10.66 16.33 3.11
C ARG A 320 10.94 15.67 4.44
N VAL A 321 10.84 14.34 4.53
CA VAL A 321 11.23 13.58 5.72
C VAL A 321 12.69 13.84 6.07
N GLU A 322 13.59 13.80 5.09
CA GLU A 322 15.02 14.03 5.30
C GLU A 322 15.36 15.49 5.58
N GLN A 323 14.68 16.44 4.91
CA GLN A 323 14.80 17.86 5.22
C GLN A 323 14.36 18.14 6.66
N THR A 324 13.26 17.55 7.11
CA THR A 324 12.77 17.70 8.49
C THR A 324 13.77 17.10 9.48
N ASN A 325 14.34 15.92 9.17
CA ASN A 325 15.36 15.29 10.00
C ASN A 325 16.69 16.08 10.06
N ALA A 326 16.96 16.94 9.07
CA ALA A 326 18.17 17.77 9.03
C ALA A 326 18.03 19.04 9.89
N LEU A 327 16.82 19.42 10.31
CA LEU A 327 16.59 20.55 11.21
C LEU A 327 17.03 20.23 12.65
N PRO A 328 17.41 21.25 13.44
CA PRO A 328 17.59 21.13 14.89
C PRO A 328 16.40 20.42 15.55
N GLU A 329 16.66 19.59 16.55
CA GLU A 329 15.63 18.70 17.13
C GLU A 329 14.39 19.46 17.62
N ASP A 330 14.54 20.68 18.13
CA ASP A 330 13.48 21.55 18.63
C ASP A 330 12.62 22.17 17.52
N GLU A 331 13.15 22.28 16.30
CA GLU A 331 12.44 22.80 15.14
C GLU A 331 11.66 21.71 14.39
N GLN A 332 11.93 20.42 14.65
CA GLN A 332 11.31 19.31 13.93
C GLN A 332 9.81 19.18 14.24
N ASN A 333 8.98 19.33 13.21
CA ASN A 333 7.53 19.12 13.31
C ASN A 333 7.04 17.99 12.40
N TRP A 334 7.14 16.77 12.93
CA TRP A 334 6.70 15.54 12.25
C TRP A 334 5.18 15.47 12.05
N GLY A 335 4.37 16.07 12.92
CA GLY A 335 2.91 16.06 12.79
C GLY A 335 2.42 16.89 11.61
N ARG A 336 2.91 18.13 11.51
CA ARG A 336 2.59 19.06 10.41
C ARG A 336 2.95 18.50 9.04
N LEU A 337 4.05 17.74 8.94
CA LEU A 337 4.47 17.08 7.71
C LEU A 337 3.36 16.17 7.13
N PHE A 338 2.72 15.33 7.95
CA PHE A 338 1.65 14.45 7.49
C PHE A 338 0.36 15.20 7.16
N VAL A 339 0.05 16.27 7.89
CA VAL A 339 -1.08 17.14 7.56
C VAL A 339 -0.89 17.77 6.19
N LEU A 340 0.30 18.33 5.91
CA LEU A 340 0.63 18.99 4.65
C LEU A 340 0.50 18.03 3.44
N TYR A 341 0.88 16.77 3.61
CA TYR A 341 0.88 15.78 2.54
C TYR A 341 -0.39 14.93 2.46
N CYS A 342 -1.36 15.14 3.35
CA CYS A 342 -2.56 14.30 3.47
C CYS A 342 -3.29 14.08 2.14
N ASP A 343 -3.49 15.14 1.35
CA ASP A 343 -4.15 15.04 0.04
C ASP A 343 -3.27 14.40 -1.02
N ALA A 344 -1.95 14.60 -0.95
CA ALA A 344 -1.02 14.02 -1.90
C ALA A 344 -0.91 12.48 -1.75
N PHE A 345 -1.17 11.94 -0.56
CA PHE A 345 -1.30 10.49 -0.34
C PHE A 345 -2.45 9.82 -1.12
N ARG A 346 -3.38 10.57 -1.73
CA ARG A 346 -4.47 10.01 -2.56
C ARG A 346 -3.97 9.13 -3.72
N VAL A 347 -2.71 9.28 -4.13
CA VAL A 347 -2.08 8.41 -5.15
C VAL A 347 -2.05 6.92 -4.75
N TYR A 348 -2.14 6.61 -3.45
CA TYR A 348 -2.21 5.23 -2.95
C TYR A 348 -3.56 4.56 -3.25
N GLU A 349 -4.65 5.32 -3.34
CA GLU A 349 -6.01 4.79 -3.50
C GLU A 349 -6.15 3.87 -4.73
N PRO A 350 -5.85 4.31 -5.97
CA PRO A 350 -5.97 3.44 -7.14
C PRO A 350 -4.96 2.27 -7.12
N TYR A 351 -3.76 2.48 -6.57
CA TYR A 351 -2.74 1.42 -6.49
C TYR A 351 -3.24 0.25 -5.62
N ILE A 352 -3.73 0.56 -4.42
CA ILE A 352 -4.18 -0.45 -3.46
C ILE A 352 -5.51 -1.06 -3.89
N ALA A 353 -6.43 -0.27 -4.46
CA ALA A 353 -7.69 -0.79 -5.00
C ALA A 353 -7.49 -1.85 -6.10
N ASN A 354 -6.38 -1.77 -6.85
CA ASN A 354 -6.03 -2.72 -7.91
C ASN A 354 -5.47 -4.07 -7.41
N GLN A 355 -5.28 -4.27 -6.11
CA GLN A 355 -4.55 -5.42 -5.55
C GLN A 355 -5.07 -6.78 -6.03
N ARG A 356 -6.40 -7.02 -6.01
CA ARG A 356 -6.98 -8.30 -6.47
C ARG A 356 -6.72 -8.59 -7.95
N ARG A 357 -6.70 -7.54 -8.78
CA ARG A 357 -6.42 -7.65 -10.22
C ARG A 357 -4.94 -7.91 -10.46
N CYS A 358 -4.09 -7.21 -9.70
CA CYS A 358 -2.65 -7.42 -9.69
C CYS A 358 -2.31 -8.88 -9.34
N GLU A 359 -2.77 -9.42 -8.21
CA GLU A 359 -2.51 -10.80 -7.77
C GLU A 359 -2.92 -11.85 -8.82
N ARG A 360 -4.12 -11.68 -9.40
CA ARG A 360 -4.63 -12.57 -10.45
C ARG A 360 -3.73 -12.55 -11.69
N THR A 361 -3.28 -11.36 -12.10
CA THR A 361 -2.43 -11.18 -13.29
C THR A 361 -1.02 -11.70 -13.03
N VAL A 362 -0.45 -11.43 -11.86
CA VAL A 362 0.84 -11.98 -11.43
C VAL A 362 0.78 -13.50 -11.45
N ALA A 363 -0.24 -14.12 -10.86
CA ALA A 363 -0.38 -15.58 -10.85
C ALA A 363 -0.43 -16.19 -12.26
N GLN A 364 -1.07 -15.50 -13.21
CA GLN A 364 -1.16 -15.94 -14.61
C GLN A 364 0.14 -15.76 -15.39
N GLU A 365 0.83 -14.64 -15.18
CA GLU A 365 1.99 -14.24 -15.98
C GLU A 365 3.34 -14.53 -15.31
N TYR A 366 3.33 -15.07 -14.09
CA TYR A 366 4.54 -15.32 -13.29
C TYR A 366 5.65 -16.07 -14.05
N PRO A 367 5.38 -17.16 -14.81
CA PRO A 367 6.44 -17.86 -15.53
C PRO A 367 7.19 -16.95 -16.52
N LYS A 368 6.49 -16.01 -17.16
CA LYS A 368 7.10 -15.05 -18.09
C LYS A 368 7.84 -13.95 -17.36
N LEU A 369 7.29 -13.46 -16.25
CA LEU A 369 7.95 -12.47 -15.38
C LEU A 369 9.27 -13.02 -14.82
N ALA A 370 9.29 -14.28 -14.38
CA ALA A 370 10.49 -14.95 -13.89
C ALA A 370 11.57 -15.13 -14.98
N SER A 371 11.15 -15.23 -16.24
CA SER A 371 12.06 -15.32 -17.39
C SER A 371 12.66 -13.98 -17.85
N ALA A 372 12.26 -12.86 -17.22
CA ALA A 372 12.75 -11.53 -17.60
C ALA A 372 14.27 -11.34 -17.41
N GLY A 373 14.90 -12.10 -16.51
CA GLY A 373 16.33 -12.00 -16.21
C GLY A 373 16.69 -10.68 -15.53
N GLY A 374 17.81 -10.08 -15.93
CA GLY A 374 18.32 -8.82 -15.38
C GLY A 374 19.52 -9.03 -14.47
N ASP A 375 19.82 -8.01 -13.66
CA ASP A 375 20.85 -8.11 -12.63
C ASP A 375 20.40 -8.99 -11.45
N ARG A 376 21.29 -9.18 -10.47
CA ARG A 376 21.01 -10.01 -9.28
C ARG A 376 19.74 -9.58 -8.55
N GLU A 377 19.51 -8.27 -8.46
CA GLU A 377 18.37 -7.71 -7.75
C GLU A 377 17.05 -8.02 -8.48
N MET A 378 17.02 -7.88 -9.81
CA MET A 378 15.87 -8.23 -10.64
C MET A 378 15.52 -9.71 -10.51
N ILE A 379 16.52 -10.58 -10.54
CA ILE A 379 16.34 -12.03 -10.37
C ILE A 379 15.75 -12.36 -8.99
N GLN A 380 16.20 -11.68 -7.93
CA GLN A 380 15.71 -11.93 -6.57
C GLN A 380 14.26 -11.48 -6.36
N ILE A 381 13.79 -10.39 -7.00
CA ILE A 381 12.38 -9.95 -6.92
C ILE A 381 11.43 -11.05 -7.39
N VAL A 382 11.81 -11.78 -8.45
CA VAL A 382 11.02 -12.84 -9.07
C VAL A 382 11.54 -14.24 -8.76
N GLU A 383 12.25 -14.41 -7.64
CA GLU A 383 12.70 -15.73 -7.17
C GLU A 383 11.50 -16.64 -6.90
N THR A 384 10.47 -16.10 -6.24
CA THR A 384 9.20 -16.80 -6.00
C THR A 384 7.99 -15.88 -6.27
N PRO A 385 6.80 -16.43 -6.57
CA PRO A 385 5.58 -15.62 -6.68
C PRO A 385 5.28 -14.84 -5.40
N ALA A 386 5.63 -15.42 -4.24
CA ALA A 386 5.47 -14.79 -2.94
C ALA A 386 6.41 -13.60 -2.76
N THR A 387 7.65 -13.68 -3.25
CA THR A 387 8.62 -12.56 -3.21
C THR A 387 8.11 -11.37 -4.02
N LEU A 388 7.70 -11.60 -5.27
CA LEU A 388 7.14 -10.52 -6.11
C LEU A 388 5.87 -9.91 -5.47
N SER A 389 4.99 -10.77 -4.95
CA SER A 389 3.78 -10.32 -4.27
C SER A 389 4.08 -9.50 -3.01
N SER A 390 5.13 -9.84 -2.25
CA SER A 390 5.53 -9.08 -1.06
C SER A 390 6.02 -7.68 -1.42
N PHE A 391 6.79 -7.53 -2.52
CA PHE A 391 7.19 -6.22 -3.05
C PHE A 391 6.00 -5.37 -3.47
N LEU A 392 5.05 -5.96 -4.21
CA LEU A 392 3.84 -5.29 -4.67
C LEU A 392 2.95 -4.83 -3.49
N MET A 393 3.01 -5.52 -2.35
CA MET A 393 2.28 -5.19 -1.12
C MET A 393 2.95 -4.15 -0.22
N LYS A 394 4.21 -3.79 -0.45
CA LYS A 394 4.94 -2.83 0.39
C LYS A 394 4.22 -1.47 0.55
N PRO A 395 3.58 -0.88 -0.49
CA PRO A 395 2.82 0.36 -0.33
C PRO A 395 1.71 0.27 0.70
N PHE A 396 0.92 -0.80 0.63
CA PHE A 396 -0.14 -1.06 1.59
C PHE A 396 0.42 -1.21 3.01
N GLN A 397 1.48 -2.01 3.16
CA GLN A 397 2.13 -2.22 4.45
C GLN A 397 2.69 -0.92 5.02
N ARG A 398 3.38 -0.11 4.22
CA ARG A 398 3.99 1.15 4.68
C ARG A 398 2.93 2.15 5.12
N LEU A 399 1.87 2.32 4.33
CA LEU A 399 0.79 3.26 4.65
C LEU A 399 0.20 3.00 6.03
N SER A 400 0.03 1.72 6.40
CA SER A 400 -0.48 1.29 7.72
C SER A 400 0.42 1.65 8.90
N LYS A 401 1.72 1.92 8.67
CA LYS A 401 2.70 2.17 9.75
C LYS A 401 2.73 3.62 10.21
N TYR A 402 2.37 4.58 9.35
CA TYR A 402 2.48 6.00 9.69
C TYR A 402 1.69 6.41 10.94
N PRO A 403 0.41 6.00 11.14
CA PRO A 403 -0.31 6.34 12.37
C PRO A 403 0.33 5.74 13.64
N LEU A 404 1.00 4.59 13.52
CA LEU A 404 1.67 3.93 14.66
C LEU A 404 2.92 4.71 15.06
N LEU A 405 3.76 5.05 14.08
CA LEU A 405 4.98 5.85 14.31
C LEU A 405 4.66 7.22 14.93
N LEU A 406 3.63 7.91 14.42
CA LEU A 406 3.17 9.18 14.99
C LEU A 406 2.58 9.01 16.38
N SER A 407 1.85 7.91 16.63
CA SER A 407 1.35 7.61 17.97
C SER A 407 2.46 7.32 18.97
N ASP A 408 3.55 6.71 18.54
CA ASP A 408 4.68 6.41 19.40
C ASP A 408 5.52 7.65 19.69
N LEU A 409 5.69 8.55 18.71
CA LEU A 409 6.28 9.89 18.92
C LEU A 409 5.46 10.70 19.93
N TYR A 410 4.14 10.74 19.78
CA TYR A 410 3.25 11.48 20.70
C TYR A 410 3.40 11.04 22.17
N LYS A 411 3.61 9.75 22.43
CA LYS A 411 3.71 9.18 23.78
C LYS A 411 5.01 9.53 24.51
N LYS A 412 6.06 10.02 23.84
CA LYS A 412 7.38 10.22 24.46
C LYS A 412 7.47 11.43 25.39
N GLY A 413 6.48 12.33 25.37
CA GLY A 413 6.21 13.30 26.44
C GLY A 413 7.24 14.43 26.59
N ASP A 414 8.26 14.48 25.75
CA ASP A 414 9.36 15.44 25.73
C ASP A 414 9.09 16.65 24.82
N LEU A 415 7.88 16.73 24.25
CA LEU A 415 7.44 17.79 23.35
C LEU A 415 6.57 18.83 24.06
N ASP A 416 6.61 20.06 23.57
CA ASP A 416 5.64 21.09 23.96
C ASP A 416 4.21 20.73 23.50
N GLU A 417 3.22 21.47 24.02
CA GLU A 417 1.81 21.19 23.75
C GLU A 417 1.42 21.43 22.28
N ASP A 418 2.09 22.34 21.57
CA ASP A 418 1.82 22.61 20.16
C ASP A 418 2.30 21.46 19.28
N ARG A 419 3.51 20.95 19.52
CA ARG A 419 4.07 19.78 18.84
C ARG A 419 3.28 18.51 19.13
N LYS A 420 2.78 18.33 20.36
CA LYS A 420 1.85 17.24 20.68
C LYS A 420 0.54 17.34 19.90
N ARG A 421 -0.05 18.53 19.82
CA ARG A 421 -1.28 18.80 19.05
C ARG A 421 -1.07 18.51 17.57
N ASP A 422 0.05 18.97 16.99
CA ASP A 422 0.39 18.74 15.59
C ASP A 422 0.57 17.23 15.31
N LEU A 423 1.18 16.48 16.22
CA LEU A 423 1.32 15.02 16.09
C LEU A 423 -0.03 14.29 16.09
N LEU A 424 -0.98 14.72 16.92
CA LEU A 424 -2.35 14.18 16.91
C LEU A 424 -3.04 14.47 15.58
N GLN A 425 -2.96 15.70 15.07
CA GLN A 425 -3.51 16.07 13.77
C GLN A 425 -2.86 15.28 12.63
N GLY A 426 -1.53 15.10 12.67
CA GLY A 426 -0.80 14.29 11.69
C GLY A 426 -1.24 12.82 11.73
N LYS A 427 -1.47 12.27 12.93
CA LYS A 427 -1.98 10.91 13.11
C LYS A 427 -3.39 10.76 12.53
N GLU A 428 -4.29 11.69 12.81
CA GLU A 428 -5.65 11.72 12.25
C GLU A 428 -5.62 11.84 10.72
N ALA A 429 -4.75 12.68 10.17
CA ALA A 429 -4.54 12.79 8.73
C ALA A 429 -4.09 11.45 8.12
N ALA A 430 -3.10 10.79 8.73
CA ALA A 430 -2.65 9.48 8.28
C ALA A 430 -3.75 8.39 8.41
N GLN A 431 -4.58 8.43 9.46
CA GLN A 431 -5.72 7.52 9.60
C GLN A 431 -6.78 7.76 8.52
N SER A 432 -7.12 9.02 8.23
CA SER A 432 -8.06 9.37 7.18
C SER A 432 -7.60 8.87 5.80
N VAL A 433 -6.29 8.89 5.52
CA VAL A 433 -5.73 8.30 4.30
C VAL A 433 -6.02 6.79 4.22
N LEU A 434 -5.89 6.04 5.32
CA LEU A 434 -6.22 4.60 5.35
C LEU A 434 -7.71 4.37 5.08
N GLU A 435 -8.57 5.18 5.69
CA GLU A 435 -10.03 5.10 5.51
C GLU A 435 -10.43 5.36 4.05
N ARG A 436 -9.87 6.41 3.42
CA ARG A 436 -10.10 6.70 2.00
C ARG A 436 -9.61 5.58 1.09
N THR A 437 -8.47 5.00 1.41
CA THR A 437 -7.92 3.85 0.67
C THR A 437 -8.84 2.62 0.78
N ASN A 438 -9.34 2.30 1.98
CA ASN A 438 -10.33 1.22 2.15
C ASN A 438 -11.61 1.49 1.36
N ALA A 439 -12.11 2.73 1.39
CA ALA A 439 -13.28 3.12 0.62
C ALA A 439 -13.03 2.98 -0.90
N ALA A 440 -11.81 3.22 -1.37
CA ALA A 440 -11.44 3.00 -2.77
C ALA A 440 -11.42 1.51 -3.14
N VAL A 441 -10.92 0.64 -2.27
CA VAL A 441 -10.98 -0.82 -2.46
C VAL A 441 -12.44 -1.29 -2.53
N ASP A 442 -13.28 -0.90 -1.57
CA ASP A 442 -14.71 -1.25 -1.56
C ASP A 442 -15.43 -0.77 -2.82
N ARG A 443 -15.09 0.44 -3.31
CA ARG A 443 -15.64 0.99 -4.55
C ARG A 443 -15.24 0.16 -5.77
N GLU A 444 -13.99 -0.27 -5.87
CA GLU A 444 -13.51 -1.12 -6.97
C GLU A 444 -14.17 -2.51 -6.93
N GLU A 445 -14.34 -3.10 -5.75
CA GLU A 445 -15.06 -4.37 -5.59
C GLU A 445 -16.51 -4.29 -6.07
N LYS A 446 -17.20 -3.20 -5.69
CA LYS A 446 -18.56 -2.93 -6.15
C LYS A 446 -18.61 -2.71 -7.66
N ALA A 447 -17.63 -2.01 -8.23
CA ALA A 447 -17.53 -1.81 -9.68
C ALA A 447 -17.34 -3.14 -10.42
N GLU A 448 -16.46 -4.04 -9.93
CA GLU A 448 -16.28 -5.39 -10.48
C GLU A 448 -17.58 -6.21 -10.37
N ALA A 449 -18.29 -6.13 -9.24
CA ALA A 449 -19.57 -6.80 -9.06
C ALA A 449 -20.65 -6.30 -10.03
N VAL A 450 -20.72 -4.99 -10.29
CA VAL A 450 -21.63 -4.41 -11.29
C VAL A 450 -21.25 -4.85 -12.70
N ALA A 451 -19.96 -4.88 -13.03
CA ALA A 451 -19.47 -5.34 -14.33
C ALA A 451 -19.83 -6.83 -14.57
N GLU A 452 -19.64 -7.69 -13.56
CA GLU A 452 -20.08 -9.09 -13.61
C GLU A 452 -21.59 -9.19 -13.80
N LEU A 453 -22.37 -8.41 -13.04
CA LEU A 453 -23.83 -8.39 -13.13
C LEU A 453 -24.31 -8.01 -14.54
N LYS A 454 -23.71 -6.98 -15.17
CA LYS A 454 -24.04 -6.54 -16.54
C LYS A 454 -23.88 -7.66 -17.57
N VAL A 455 -22.83 -8.47 -17.44
CA VAL A 455 -22.53 -9.57 -18.37
C VAL A 455 -23.39 -10.81 -18.10
N ARG A 456 -23.68 -11.08 -16.82
CA ARG A 456 -24.38 -12.31 -16.41
C ARG A 456 -25.89 -12.22 -16.56
N VAL A 457 -26.52 -11.06 -16.38
CA VAL A 457 -27.99 -10.95 -16.51
C VAL A 457 -28.43 -11.13 -17.96
N GLU A 458 -29.25 -12.16 -18.24
CA GLU A 458 -29.70 -12.48 -19.60
C GLU A 458 -30.73 -11.47 -20.13
N ASP A 459 -31.65 -11.05 -19.28
CA ASP A 459 -32.79 -10.20 -19.64
C ASP A 459 -33.09 -9.21 -18.51
N TRP A 460 -32.80 -7.94 -18.78
CA TRP A 460 -33.01 -6.82 -17.87
C TRP A 460 -34.47 -6.36 -17.76
N LYS A 461 -35.40 -6.99 -18.48
CA LYS A 461 -36.85 -6.67 -18.44
C LYS A 461 -37.16 -5.20 -18.72
N GLY A 462 -36.38 -4.58 -19.60
CA GLY A 462 -36.53 -3.17 -20.00
C GLY A 462 -35.80 -2.17 -19.11
N HIS A 463 -35.11 -2.61 -18.05
CA HIS A 463 -34.33 -1.73 -17.18
C HIS A 463 -32.88 -1.55 -17.67
N ARG A 464 -32.25 -0.45 -17.27
CA ARG A 464 -30.85 -0.11 -17.60
C ARG A 464 -30.07 0.12 -16.33
N VAL A 465 -28.92 -0.54 -16.20
CA VAL A 465 -28.09 -0.50 -14.98
C VAL A 465 -27.58 0.91 -14.69
N GLU A 466 -27.38 1.70 -15.73
CA GLU A 466 -26.92 3.10 -15.64
C GLU A 466 -27.90 3.99 -14.87
N GLY A 467 -29.19 3.62 -14.81
CA GLY A 467 -30.22 4.37 -14.08
C GLY A 467 -30.40 3.95 -12.63
N PHE A 468 -29.63 2.97 -12.14
CA PHE A 468 -29.85 2.42 -10.79
C PHE A 468 -29.16 3.21 -9.67
N GLY A 469 -28.20 4.07 -10.02
CA GLY A 469 -27.30 4.71 -9.06
C GLY A 469 -26.14 3.80 -8.67
N GLY A 470 -25.40 4.18 -7.62
CA GLY A 470 -24.29 3.39 -7.07
C GLY A 470 -24.74 2.06 -6.47
N LEU A 471 -23.96 1.00 -6.65
CA LEU A 471 -24.16 -0.26 -5.92
C LEU A 471 -23.72 -0.06 -4.47
N LEU A 472 -24.63 -0.27 -3.53
CA LEU A 472 -24.39 -0.05 -2.09
C LEU A 472 -23.98 -1.33 -1.38
N MET A 473 -24.71 -2.41 -1.64
CA MET A 473 -24.46 -3.74 -1.07
C MET A 473 -24.88 -4.83 -2.06
N TYR A 474 -24.25 -5.99 -1.99
CA TYR A 474 -24.64 -7.17 -2.74
C TYR A 474 -24.28 -8.43 -1.97
N GLY A 475 -24.91 -9.56 -2.28
CA GLY A 475 -24.61 -10.83 -1.64
C GLY A 475 -25.58 -11.93 -2.06
N THR A 476 -25.38 -13.15 -1.56
CA THR A 476 -26.27 -14.28 -1.81
C THR A 476 -27.03 -14.63 -0.53
N PHE A 477 -28.36 -14.59 -0.60
CA PHE A 477 -29.22 -14.72 0.58
C PHE A 477 -30.36 -15.69 0.36
N THR A 478 -30.78 -16.34 1.44
CA THR A 478 -32.06 -17.05 1.46
C THR A 478 -33.19 -16.04 1.66
N VAL A 479 -34.14 -16.03 0.73
CA VAL A 479 -35.31 -15.16 0.74
C VAL A 479 -36.58 -15.99 0.85
N LEU A 480 -37.49 -15.59 1.74
CA LEU A 480 -38.83 -16.16 1.91
C LEU A 480 -39.89 -15.21 1.37
N LYS A 481 -40.79 -15.68 0.51
CA LYS A 481 -41.94 -14.89 0.06
C LYS A 481 -43.14 -15.11 1.00
N SER A 482 -43.86 -14.03 1.34
CA SER A 482 -44.96 -14.03 2.33
C SER A 482 -46.10 -15.02 2.06
N GLY A 483 -46.24 -15.53 0.83
CA GLY A 483 -47.29 -16.51 0.47
C GLY A 483 -47.18 -17.88 1.16
N ASP A 484 -46.08 -18.16 1.87
CA ASP A 484 -45.82 -19.47 2.51
C ASP A 484 -46.00 -19.46 4.05
N MET A 485 -46.36 -18.33 4.66
CA MET A 485 -46.58 -18.23 6.12
C MET A 485 -48.07 -18.21 6.53
N GLY A 486 -49.00 -18.42 5.60
CA GLY A 486 -50.43 -18.20 5.86
C GLY A 486 -51.37 -19.13 5.12
N THR A 487 -51.34 -20.43 5.42
CA THR A 487 -52.53 -21.30 5.49
C THR A 487 -52.14 -22.60 6.17
N GLY A 488 -52.74 -22.89 7.32
CA GLY A 488 -52.64 -24.21 7.93
C GLY A 488 -53.11 -25.30 6.96
N GLY A 489 -52.37 -26.42 6.94
CA GLY A 489 -52.81 -27.66 6.30
C GLY A 489 -52.36 -27.84 4.85
N LYS A 490 -51.07 -28.10 4.64
CA LYS A 490 -50.56 -29.15 3.72
C LYS A 490 -49.05 -29.30 3.90
N GLU A 491 -48.68 -30.25 4.75
CA GLU A 491 -47.34 -30.82 4.78
C GLU A 491 -47.00 -31.35 3.38
N GLY A 492 -45.87 -30.92 2.80
CA GLY A 492 -45.35 -31.55 1.58
C GLY A 492 -44.76 -30.66 0.47
N LYS A 493 -44.50 -29.36 0.68
CA LYS A 493 -43.64 -28.58 -0.23
C LYS A 493 -42.65 -27.73 0.55
N GLU A 494 -41.38 -28.14 0.55
CA GLU A 494 -40.20 -27.33 0.89
C GLU A 494 -40.03 -26.17 -0.14
N GLY A 495 -41.02 -25.29 -0.27
CA GLY A 495 -41.19 -24.42 -1.44
C GLY A 495 -40.84 -22.94 -1.27
N GLY A 496 -40.74 -22.45 -0.03
CA GLY A 496 -40.72 -21.01 0.27
C GLY A 496 -39.34 -20.38 0.36
N GLU A 497 -38.32 -21.16 0.70
CA GLU A 497 -36.94 -20.70 0.85
C GLU A 497 -36.19 -20.84 -0.46
N ARG A 498 -35.71 -19.71 -0.99
CA ARG A 498 -34.91 -19.70 -2.21
C ARG A 498 -33.70 -18.81 -2.03
N GLN A 499 -32.55 -19.29 -2.49
CA GLN A 499 -31.37 -18.44 -2.59
C GLN A 499 -31.49 -17.50 -3.79
N TYR A 500 -31.15 -16.23 -3.55
CA TYR A 500 -31.03 -15.19 -4.56
C TYR A 500 -29.72 -14.44 -4.38
N HIS A 501 -29.15 -14.00 -5.48
CA HIS A 501 -28.17 -12.93 -5.49
C HIS A 501 -28.92 -11.61 -5.38
N VAL A 502 -28.76 -10.90 -4.26
CA VAL A 502 -29.43 -9.63 -3.99
C VAL A 502 -28.42 -8.51 -4.20
N TYR A 503 -28.84 -7.46 -4.92
CA TYR A 503 -28.06 -6.27 -5.18
C TYR A 503 -28.88 -5.05 -4.78
N LEU A 504 -28.41 -4.28 -3.79
CA LEU A 504 -28.99 -3.01 -3.40
C LEU A 504 -28.23 -1.87 -4.08
N PHE A 505 -28.89 -1.17 -4.97
CA PHE A 505 -28.46 0.10 -5.53
C PHE A 505 -29.20 1.26 -4.83
N GLU A 506 -28.73 2.49 -5.04
CA GLU A 506 -29.37 3.70 -4.50
C GLU A 506 -30.87 3.79 -4.82
N THR A 507 -31.27 3.40 -6.04
CA THR A 507 -32.67 3.55 -6.47
C THR A 507 -33.47 2.24 -6.51
N ILE A 508 -32.80 1.09 -6.48
CA ILE A 508 -33.44 -0.21 -6.74
C ILE A 508 -32.74 -1.38 -6.03
N LEU A 509 -33.52 -2.34 -5.56
CA LEU A 509 -33.07 -3.63 -5.07
C LEU A 509 -33.42 -4.70 -6.10
N LEU A 510 -32.41 -5.44 -6.55
CA LEU A 510 -32.53 -6.53 -7.51
C LEU A 510 -32.36 -7.88 -6.83
N CYS A 511 -33.21 -8.85 -7.20
CA CYS A 511 -33.05 -10.24 -6.83
C CYS A 511 -32.85 -11.09 -8.10
N CYS A 512 -31.68 -11.70 -8.21
CA CYS A 512 -31.28 -12.55 -9.34
C CYS A 512 -31.15 -14.01 -8.90
N LYS A 513 -31.38 -14.94 -9.81
CA LYS A 513 -31.15 -16.37 -9.59
C LYS A 513 -30.37 -16.96 -10.76
N ASP A 514 -29.46 -17.89 -10.50
CA ASP A 514 -28.80 -18.65 -11.56
C ASP A 514 -29.84 -19.36 -12.45
N ILE A 515 -29.61 -19.30 -13.76
CA ILE A 515 -30.40 -20.04 -14.74
C ILE A 515 -30.09 -21.53 -14.58
N ASP A 516 -31.12 -22.29 -14.25
CA ASP A 516 -31.04 -23.74 -14.12
C ASP A 516 -30.91 -24.39 -15.52
N LEU A 517 -29.69 -24.85 -15.82
CA LEU A 517 -29.34 -25.48 -17.10
C LEU A 517 -29.96 -26.89 -17.25
N SER A 518 -30.41 -27.52 -16.16
CA SER A 518 -31.02 -28.85 -16.21
C SER A 518 -32.41 -28.85 -16.86
N LYS A 519 -33.09 -27.70 -16.86
CA LYS A 519 -34.47 -27.57 -17.34
C LYS A 519 -34.56 -27.80 -18.86
N PRO A 520 -35.54 -28.60 -19.34
CA PRO A 520 -35.68 -28.92 -20.76
C PRO A 520 -35.76 -27.69 -21.67
N LYS A 521 -36.49 -26.66 -21.23
CA LYS A 521 -36.65 -25.38 -21.95
C LYS A 521 -35.31 -24.66 -22.20
N ASN A 522 -34.35 -24.83 -21.30
CA ASN A 522 -33.04 -24.18 -21.38
C ASN A 522 -32.04 -25.03 -22.20
N LYS A 523 -32.20 -26.36 -22.22
CA LYS A 523 -31.41 -27.29 -23.06
C LYS A 523 -31.71 -27.14 -24.56
N LEU A 524 -32.95 -26.82 -24.92
CA LEU A 524 -33.38 -26.59 -26.30
C LEU A 524 -33.19 -25.15 -26.78
N SER A 525 -32.65 -24.26 -25.93
CA SER A 525 -32.44 -22.86 -26.29
C SER A 525 -31.16 -22.70 -27.11
N ASN A 526 -31.23 -22.05 -28.27
CA ASN A 526 -30.06 -21.64 -29.07
C ASN A 526 -29.25 -20.49 -28.42
N LYS A 527 -29.63 -20.01 -27.24
CA LYS A 527 -28.92 -18.93 -26.54
C LYS A 527 -27.78 -19.50 -25.70
N GLN A 528 -26.66 -18.77 -25.66
CA GLN A 528 -25.58 -19.06 -24.73
C GLN A 528 -25.97 -18.64 -23.30
N LEU A 529 -26.23 -19.65 -22.46
CA LEU A 529 -26.73 -19.53 -21.07
C LEU A 529 -25.63 -19.57 -20.00
N VAL A 530 -24.38 -19.69 -20.43
CA VAL A 530 -23.19 -19.55 -19.59
C VAL A 530 -22.35 -18.37 -20.07
N ASP A 531 -21.61 -17.73 -19.18
CA ASP A 531 -20.64 -16.73 -19.57
C ASP A 531 -19.35 -17.36 -20.13
N LYS A 532 -18.39 -16.52 -20.54
CA LYS A 532 -17.08 -16.98 -21.06
C LYS A 532 -16.25 -17.76 -20.03
N ARG A 533 -16.61 -17.69 -18.75
CA ARG A 533 -15.94 -18.37 -17.62
C ARG A 533 -16.69 -19.65 -17.21
N GLY A 534 -17.75 -20.03 -17.93
CA GLY A 534 -18.58 -21.19 -17.64
C GLY A 534 -19.59 -20.99 -16.51
N LYS A 535 -19.71 -19.78 -15.94
CA LYS A 535 -20.71 -19.50 -14.90
C LYS A 535 -22.11 -19.39 -15.52
N PRO A 536 -23.16 -19.93 -14.87
CA PRO A 536 -24.53 -19.73 -15.30
C PRO A 536 -24.89 -18.24 -15.38
N LYS A 537 -25.62 -17.87 -16.43
CA LYS A 537 -26.25 -16.55 -16.53
C LYS A 537 -27.30 -16.38 -15.42
N LEU A 538 -27.53 -15.13 -15.08
CA LEU A 538 -28.49 -14.70 -14.06
C LEU A 538 -29.84 -14.37 -14.69
N GLN A 539 -30.90 -14.85 -14.06
CA GLN A 539 -32.27 -14.47 -14.34
C GLN A 539 -32.75 -13.45 -13.31
N LEU A 540 -33.17 -12.28 -13.78
CA LEU A 540 -33.79 -11.25 -12.94
C LEU A 540 -35.18 -11.73 -12.46
N LYS A 541 -35.35 -11.88 -11.15
CA LYS A 541 -36.58 -12.40 -10.51
C LYS A 541 -37.34 -11.34 -9.71
N GLY A 542 -36.63 -10.43 -9.06
CA GLY A 542 -37.21 -9.34 -8.28
C GLY A 542 -36.54 -8.02 -8.61
N ARG A 543 -37.32 -6.94 -8.58
CA ARG A 543 -36.90 -5.56 -8.85
C ARG A 543 -37.81 -4.63 -8.05
N ILE A 544 -37.26 -4.04 -7.00
CA ILE A 544 -38.01 -3.20 -6.06
C ILE A 544 -37.36 -1.83 -6.07
N PHE A 545 -38.06 -0.84 -6.61
CA PHE A 545 -37.60 0.55 -6.54
C PHE A 545 -37.73 1.06 -5.10
N MET A 546 -36.71 1.76 -4.60
CA MET A 546 -36.67 2.23 -3.22
C MET A 546 -37.84 3.16 -2.89
N GLN A 547 -38.25 4.00 -3.86
CA GLN A 547 -39.44 4.85 -3.75
C GLN A 547 -40.76 4.09 -3.50
N ASN A 548 -40.81 2.78 -3.78
CA ASN A 548 -41.99 1.95 -3.56
C ASN A 548 -41.92 1.18 -2.23
N VAL A 549 -40.78 1.20 -1.53
CA VAL A 549 -40.61 0.52 -0.23
C VAL A 549 -41.43 1.28 0.81
N THR A 550 -42.37 0.59 1.42
CA THR A 550 -43.34 1.19 2.35
C THR A 550 -42.99 0.96 3.79
N ASP A 551 -42.30 -0.14 4.12
CA ASP A 551 -41.91 -0.47 5.49
C ASP A 551 -40.76 -1.49 5.54
N LEU A 552 -40.06 -1.53 6.67
CA LEU A 552 -38.90 -2.39 6.90
C LEU A 552 -38.91 -2.91 8.34
N VAL A 553 -38.94 -4.24 8.51
CA VAL A 553 -38.93 -4.87 9.84
C VAL A 553 -37.71 -5.77 9.99
N SER A 554 -36.76 -5.35 10.83
CA SER A 554 -35.61 -6.16 11.22
C SER A 554 -35.90 -6.94 12.52
N LEU A 555 -35.59 -8.24 12.53
CA LEU A 555 -35.71 -9.10 13.70
C LEU A 555 -34.38 -9.82 13.97
N ALA A 556 -33.82 -9.62 15.16
CA ALA A 556 -32.65 -10.32 15.66
C ALA A 556 -33.05 -11.29 16.78
N LYS A 557 -32.92 -12.59 16.54
CA LYS A 557 -33.04 -13.64 17.55
C LYS A 557 -31.79 -14.52 17.48
N PRO A 558 -31.32 -15.14 18.58
CA PRO A 558 -30.21 -16.08 18.52
C PRO A 558 -30.47 -17.17 17.46
N GLY A 559 -29.60 -17.26 16.46
CA GLY A 559 -29.73 -18.20 15.33
C GLY A 559 -30.72 -17.81 14.24
N SER A 560 -31.34 -16.62 14.30
CA SER A 560 -32.23 -16.10 13.25
C SER A 560 -32.14 -14.58 13.13
N TYR A 561 -31.52 -14.10 12.06
CA TYR A 561 -31.38 -12.69 11.74
C TYR A 561 -32.11 -12.41 10.43
N THR A 562 -33.22 -11.67 10.49
CA THR A 562 -34.07 -11.45 9.31
C THR A 562 -34.41 -9.99 9.10
N CYS A 563 -34.54 -9.60 7.84
CA CYS A 563 -35.09 -8.31 7.43
C CYS A 563 -36.28 -8.53 6.48
N GLN A 564 -37.46 -8.08 6.89
CA GLN A 564 -38.68 -8.14 6.09
C GLN A 564 -38.90 -6.79 5.41
N ILE A 565 -38.97 -6.81 4.08
CA ILE A 565 -39.13 -5.60 3.26
C ILE A 565 -40.54 -5.60 2.69
N PHE A 566 -41.27 -4.50 2.89
CA PHE A 566 -42.61 -4.27 2.35
C PHE A 566 -42.55 -3.21 1.26
N TRP A 567 -43.23 -3.45 0.14
CA TRP A 567 -43.33 -2.45 -0.93
C TRP A 567 -44.72 -2.46 -1.57
N LYS A 568 -45.07 -1.33 -2.17
CA LYS A 568 -46.30 -1.17 -2.95
C LYS A 568 -46.19 -1.95 -4.26
N GLY A 569 -46.91 -3.08 -4.35
CA GLY A 569 -47.13 -3.83 -5.58
C GLY A 569 -48.43 -3.42 -6.28
N ASP A 570 -48.75 -4.10 -7.38
CA ASP A 570 -50.00 -3.93 -8.14
C ASP A 570 -50.80 -5.25 -8.10
N PRO A 571 -51.95 -5.35 -7.40
CA PRO A 571 -52.73 -4.30 -6.70
C PRO A 571 -52.53 -4.25 -5.17
N SER A 572 -51.63 -5.05 -4.58
CA SER A 572 -51.48 -5.19 -3.12
C SER A 572 -50.07 -4.87 -2.62
N ILE A 573 -49.92 -4.66 -1.31
CA ILE A 573 -48.61 -4.63 -0.66
C ILE A 573 -47.99 -6.02 -0.77
N GLU A 574 -46.77 -6.09 -1.30
CA GLU A 574 -45.97 -7.30 -1.33
C GLU A 574 -44.86 -7.23 -0.28
N ASN A 575 -44.38 -8.39 0.17
CA ASN A 575 -43.24 -8.45 1.06
C ASN A 575 -42.44 -9.75 0.86
N PHE A 576 -41.17 -9.69 1.24
CA PHE A 576 -40.34 -10.87 1.44
C PHE A 576 -39.42 -10.67 2.65
N ILE A 577 -38.86 -11.77 3.13
CA ILE A 577 -37.94 -11.81 4.25
C ILE A 577 -36.56 -12.28 3.75
N ILE A 578 -35.51 -11.51 3.99
CA ILE A 578 -34.11 -11.92 3.79
C ILE A 578 -33.58 -12.50 5.10
N ARG A 579 -32.94 -13.67 5.05
CA ARG A 579 -32.16 -14.23 6.17
C ARG A 579 -30.68 -13.89 6.04
N PHE A 580 -30.08 -13.49 7.15
CA PHE A 580 -28.67 -13.18 7.29
C PHE A 580 -27.99 -14.17 8.23
N THR A 581 -26.69 -14.35 8.05
CA THR A 581 -25.86 -15.24 8.88
C THR A 581 -25.46 -14.61 10.20
N THR A 582 -25.33 -13.27 10.24
CA THR A 582 -24.92 -12.52 11.43
C THR A 582 -25.84 -11.33 11.68
N GLU A 583 -25.93 -10.92 12.95
CA GLU A 583 -26.70 -9.75 13.37
C GLU A 583 -26.15 -8.45 12.77
N GLU A 584 -24.83 -8.29 12.77
CA GLU A 584 -24.13 -7.12 12.23
C GLU A 584 -24.45 -6.92 10.75
N MET A 585 -24.44 -8.01 9.97
CA MET A 585 -24.77 -7.97 8.56
C MET A 585 -26.23 -7.56 8.34
N MET A 586 -27.16 -8.15 9.11
CA MET A 586 -28.57 -7.79 9.05
C MET A 586 -28.78 -6.30 9.38
N LYS A 587 -28.16 -5.80 10.45
CA LYS A 587 -28.25 -4.38 10.84
C LYS A 587 -27.71 -3.46 9.76
N LYS A 588 -26.56 -3.79 9.18
CA LYS A 588 -25.96 -3.04 8.06
C LYS A 588 -26.90 -3.00 6.86
N TRP A 589 -27.50 -4.14 6.52
CA TRP A 589 -28.46 -4.22 5.41
C TRP A 589 -29.72 -3.40 5.68
N ALA A 590 -30.31 -3.55 6.87
CA ALA A 590 -31.52 -2.84 7.27
C ALA A 590 -31.29 -1.32 7.30
N GLN A 591 -30.21 -0.85 7.94
CA GLN A 591 -29.86 0.57 8.00
C GLN A 591 -29.74 1.17 6.59
N GLN A 592 -29.10 0.44 5.67
CA GLN A 592 -28.85 0.98 4.35
C GLN A 592 -30.09 0.97 3.45
N ILE A 593 -30.96 -0.02 3.59
CA ILE A 593 -32.28 -0.01 2.92
C ILE A 593 -33.11 1.16 3.46
N GLU A 594 -33.15 1.35 4.78
CA GLU A 594 -33.89 2.45 5.40
C GLU A 594 -33.35 3.83 5.00
N THR A 595 -32.05 3.94 4.73
CA THR A 595 -31.44 5.19 4.24
C THR A 595 -31.84 5.52 2.79
N GLN A 596 -32.16 4.51 1.97
CA GLN A 596 -32.52 4.72 0.56
C GLN A 596 -34.02 4.85 0.31
N ARG A 597 -34.84 4.29 1.19
CA ARG A 597 -36.30 4.46 1.20
C ARG A 597 -36.65 5.91 1.53
#